data_AF-A0A398ATQ0-F1
#
_entry.id   AF-A0A398ATQ0-F1
#
_cell.length_a   1.000
_cell.length_b   1.000
_cell.length_c   1.000
_cell.angle_alpha   90.00
_cell.angle_beta   90.00
_cell.angle_gamma   90.00
#
_symmetry.space_group_name_H-M   'P 1'
#
loop_
_entity.id
_entity.type
_entity.pdbx_description
1 polymer ?
#
loop_
_entity_poly.entity_id
_entity_poly.type
_entity_poly.pdbx_seq_one_letter_code
_entity_poly.pdbx_strand_id
1 'polypeptide(L)'
;MSTSHSLTIQQATETCSSTLPLNDFTFNSSLLQCVEAWTPENYILRYARTVENTWSFILSAPDSSVFIGIGFSTNGKMIGSSAVVGWLPPNGGQGHTKQYFLGGQSPGDLVIVNGSLKIESVSSRLYMSFQLTVEMPRKNILYAKGPAGFFPSSPGFRLREHQSMTTTTINYVTGLIGIICGLFLENQTNANNVSTHKALGITILVMGFLQVLALFARPDKESKYRKYWNWYHHNIGRVMIILTISNIFYGIHLGKAGTSWNVGYGSAIGVLALAAIGLEVRNFLKNTKCFDFPA
;
A
#
# COMPACT_ATOMS: atom_id res chain seq x y z
N MET A 1 52.24 -16.54 -18.61
CA MET A 1 51.24 -15.49 -18.32
C MET A 1 49.88 -16.16 -18.26
N SER A 2 49.42 -16.52 -17.05
CA SER A 2 48.05 -16.99 -16.84
C SER A 2 47.19 -15.81 -16.45
N THR A 3 46.24 -15.44 -17.31
CA THR A 3 45.21 -14.45 -17.04
C THR A 3 44.13 -15.08 -16.15
N SER A 4 44.06 -14.65 -14.90
CA SER A 4 42.96 -14.94 -13.98
C SER A 4 41.72 -14.18 -14.42
N HIS A 5 40.69 -14.88 -14.88
CA HIS A 5 39.35 -14.31 -15.06
C HIS A 5 38.70 -14.13 -13.69
N SER A 6 38.58 -12.87 -13.23
CA SER A 6 37.67 -12.52 -12.14
C SER A 6 36.23 -12.78 -12.58
N LEU A 7 35.59 -13.76 -11.96
CA LEU A 7 34.14 -13.92 -12.02
C LEU A 7 33.51 -12.81 -11.18
N THR A 8 33.11 -11.72 -11.82
CA THR A 8 32.24 -10.71 -11.20
C THR A 8 30.89 -11.39 -10.97
N ILE A 9 30.60 -11.77 -9.73
CA ILE A 9 29.24 -12.15 -9.32
C ILE A 9 28.41 -10.86 -9.41
N GLN A 10 27.71 -10.67 -10.54
CA GLN A 10 26.70 -9.63 -10.66
C GLN A 10 25.60 -9.97 -9.64
N GLN A 11 25.50 -9.17 -8.56
CA GLN A 11 24.32 -9.19 -7.70
C GLN A 11 23.11 -8.93 -8.60
N ALA A 12 22.20 -9.90 -8.66
CA ALA A 12 20.99 -9.76 -9.46
C ALA A 12 20.14 -8.62 -8.88
N THR A 13 20.02 -7.53 -9.64
CA THR A 13 19.12 -6.43 -9.30
C THR A 13 17.68 -6.94 -9.34
N GLU A 14 17.01 -6.96 -8.20
CA GLU A 14 15.59 -7.32 -8.14
C GLU A 14 14.75 -6.09 -8.50
N THR A 15 13.55 -6.32 -9.05
CA THR A 15 12.51 -5.32 -9.32
C THR A 15 11.15 -5.84 -8.86
N CYS A 16 10.13 -4.98 -8.87
CA CYS A 16 8.78 -5.40 -8.51
C CYS A 16 8.14 -6.44 -9.44
N SER A 17 8.68 -6.65 -10.64
CA SER A 17 8.25 -7.71 -11.56
C SER A 17 8.92 -9.06 -11.30
N SER A 18 9.91 -9.11 -10.40
CA SER A 18 10.61 -10.35 -10.04
C SER A 18 9.70 -11.26 -9.21
N THR A 19 9.73 -12.56 -9.50
CA THR A 19 9.03 -13.57 -8.69
C THR A 19 9.70 -13.68 -7.33
N LEU A 20 8.89 -13.69 -6.26
CA LEU A 20 9.40 -13.82 -4.91
C LEU A 20 9.90 -15.26 -4.71
N PRO A 21 11.19 -15.50 -4.44
CA PRO A 21 11.78 -16.84 -4.41
C PRO A 21 11.49 -17.59 -3.09
N LEU A 22 10.42 -17.23 -2.38
CA LEU A 22 10.19 -17.58 -0.99
C LEU A 22 8.99 -18.51 -0.88
N ASN A 23 9.26 -19.77 -0.57
CA ASN A 23 8.25 -20.83 -0.53
C ASN A 23 7.56 -20.99 0.84
N ASP A 24 8.06 -20.29 1.87
CA ASP A 24 7.79 -20.60 3.29
C ASP A 24 7.24 -19.39 4.07
N PHE A 25 6.45 -18.54 3.40
CA PHE A 25 5.68 -17.51 4.08
C PHE A 25 4.25 -17.99 4.33
N THR A 26 3.75 -17.76 5.54
CA THR A 26 2.40 -18.10 5.99
C THR A 26 1.28 -17.32 5.28
N PHE A 27 1.58 -16.60 4.21
CA PHE A 27 0.65 -15.72 3.52
C PHE A 27 0.88 -15.72 1.99
N ASN A 28 -0.22 -15.56 1.25
CA ASN A 28 -0.21 -15.55 -0.21
C ASN A 28 0.49 -14.29 -0.74
N SER A 29 1.71 -14.45 -1.26
CA SER A 29 2.57 -13.38 -1.75
C SER A 29 2.07 -12.71 -3.03
N SER A 30 1.15 -13.34 -3.78
CA SER A 30 0.59 -12.77 -5.03
C SER A 30 -0.27 -11.51 -4.82
N LEU A 31 -0.72 -11.26 -3.59
CA LEU A 31 -1.56 -10.12 -3.24
C LEU A 31 -0.76 -8.92 -2.70
N LEU A 32 0.57 -9.04 -2.61
CA LEU A 32 1.43 -7.98 -2.10
C LEU A 32 1.58 -6.87 -3.14
N GLN A 33 1.27 -5.64 -2.73
CA GLN A 33 1.73 -4.45 -3.45
C GLN A 33 3.24 -4.37 -3.35
N CYS A 34 3.89 -3.85 -4.40
CA CYS A 34 5.33 -3.74 -4.45
C CYS A 34 5.74 -2.30 -4.78
N VAL A 35 6.78 -1.81 -4.08
CA VAL A 35 7.42 -0.53 -4.36
C VAL A 35 8.95 -0.69 -4.34
N GLU A 36 9.62 -0.06 -5.30
CA GLU A 36 11.07 0.12 -5.30
C GLU A 36 11.42 1.23 -4.30
N ALA A 37 11.52 0.83 -3.03
CA ALA A 37 11.58 1.73 -1.88
C ALA A 37 12.86 2.59 -1.82
N TRP A 38 14.00 2.05 -2.29
CA TRP A 38 15.26 2.78 -2.30
C TRP A 38 16.14 2.30 -3.44
N THR A 39 15.94 2.89 -4.62
CA THR A 39 16.59 2.46 -5.87
C THR A 39 18.13 2.41 -5.80
N PRO A 40 18.84 3.42 -5.22
CA PRO A 40 20.30 3.41 -5.12
C PRO A 40 20.89 2.22 -4.34
N GLU A 41 20.17 1.71 -3.34
CA GLU A 41 20.59 0.56 -2.53
C GLU A 41 19.79 -0.72 -2.89
N ASN A 42 18.96 -0.65 -3.94
CA ASN A 42 18.06 -1.69 -4.42
C ASN A 42 17.15 -2.29 -3.32
N TYR A 43 16.59 -1.46 -2.44
CA TYR A 43 15.56 -1.92 -1.49
C TYR A 43 14.21 -2.00 -2.19
N ILE A 44 13.51 -3.12 -1.97
CA ILE A 44 12.13 -3.32 -2.43
C ILE A 44 11.28 -3.64 -1.22
N LEU A 45 10.17 -2.92 -1.09
CA LEU A 45 9.17 -3.20 -0.08
C LEU A 45 7.93 -3.80 -0.74
N ARG A 46 7.50 -4.94 -0.22
CA ARG A 46 6.23 -5.57 -0.56
C ARG A 46 5.31 -5.58 0.64
N TYR A 47 4.04 -5.24 0.46
CA TYR A 47 3.09 -5.16 1.56
C TYR A 47 1.64 -5.41 1.14
N ALA A 48 0.83 -5.92 2.07
CA ALA A 48 -0.63 -6.01 1.90
C ALA A 48 -1.34 -5.97 3.25
N ARG A 49 -2.61 -5.55 3.22
CA ARG A 49 -3.55 -5.82 4.31
C ARG A 49 -4.14 -7.21 4.08
N THR A 50 -4.00 -8.10 5.06
CA THR A 50 -4.41 -9.51 4.94
C THR A 50 -5.79 -9.74 5.54
N VAL A 51 -5.89 -9.71 6.86
CA VAL A 51 -7.12 -9.89 7.66
C VAL A 51 -7.17 -8.83 8.76
N GLU A 52 -8.33 -8.60 9.40
CA GLU A 52 -8.56 -7.73 10.58
C GLU A 52 -7.36 -6.90 11.07
N ASN A 53 -7.21 -5.69 10.51
CA ASN A 53 -6.15 -4.72 10.91
C ASN A 53 -4.73 -5.30 10.89
N THR A 54 -4.48 -6.35 10.13
CA THR A 54 -3.17 -7.00 10.02
C THR A 54 -2.54 -6.66 8.68
N TRP A 55 -1.31 -6.16 8.74
CA TRP A 55 -0.50 -5.76 7.60
C TRP A 55 0.75 -6.62 7.52
N SER A 56 0.95 -7.30 6.41
CA SER A 56 2.16 -8.05 6.12
C SER A 56 3.15 -7.20 5.35
N PHE A 57 4.42 -7.24 5.74
CA PHE A 57 5.52 -6.56 5.08
C PHE A 57 6.63 -7.54 4.75
N ILE A 58 7.26 -7.37 3.58
CA ILE A 58 8.51 -8.01 3.18
C ILE A 58 9.43 -6.91 2.65
N LEU A 59 10.51 -6.64 3.37
CA LEU A 59 11.60 -5.80 2.90
C LEU A 59 12.69 -6.69 2.31
N SER A 60 13.12 -6.39 1.09
CA SER A 60 14.27 -7.07 0.48
C SER A 60 15.36 -6.10 0.09
N ALA A 61 16.61 -6.52 0.24
CA ALA A 61 17.80 -5.75 -0.09
C ALA A 61 19.00 -6.67 -0.33
N PRO A 62 20.01 -6.24 -1.12
CA PRO A 62 21.20 -7.04 -1.37
C PRO A 62 21.89 -7.50 -0.08
N ASP A 63 22.24 -8.79 -0.02
CA ASP A 63 22.98 -9.36 1.10
C ASP A 63 24.45 -8.96 0.98
N SER A 64 24.81 -7.89 1.68
CA SER A 64 26.15 -7.31 1.70
C SER A 64 26.79 -7.45 3.09
N SER A 65 26.39 -8.45 3.87
CA SER A 65 26.81 -8.61 5.28
C SER A 65 26.56 -7.35 6.12
N VAL A 66 25.38 -6.77 5.93
CA VAL A 66 24.88 -5.58 6.64
C VAL A 66 23.61 -5.95 7.42
N PHE A 67 23.28 -5.16 8.44
CA PHE A 67 21.89 -5.15 8.90
C PHE A 67 21.03 -4.30 7.96
N ILE A 68 19.75 -4.64 7.83
CA ILE A 68 18.76 -3.84 7.11
C ILE A 68 17.65 -3.43 8.07
N GLY A 69 17.18 -2.20 7.95
CA GLY A 69 16.16 -1.64 8.83
C GLY A 69 15.00 -1.03 8.06
N ILE A 70 13.80 -1.18 8.61
CA ILE A 70 12.60 -0.45 8.23
C ILE A 70 12.02 0.27 9.44
N GLY A 71 11.72 1.55 9.31
CA GLY A 71 11.14 2.39 10.36
C GLY A 71 9.81 2.99 9.97
N PHE A 72 8.94 3.19 10.94
CA PHE A 72 7.60 3.76 10.79
C PHE A 72 7.54 5.08 11.55
N SER A 73 7.48 6.19 10.83
CA SER A 73 7.61 7.55 11.38
C SER A 73 6.37 8.40 11.16
N THR A 74 6.04 9.23 12.14
CA THR A 74 4.93 10.20 12.04
C THR A 74 5.33 11.45 11.23
N ASN A 75 6.60 11.84 11.28
CA ASN A 75 7.13 13.07 10.69
C ASN A 75 8.27 12.83 9.69
N GLY A 76 8.56 11.57 9.35
CA GLY A 76 9.65 11.21 8.45
C GLY A 76 11.05 11.33 9.07
N LYS A 77 11.16 11.54 10.39
CA LYS A 77 12.44 11.53 11.10
C LYS A 77 12.69 10.19 11.77
N MET A 78 13.96 9.83 11.92
CA MET A 78 14.40 8.63 12.66
C MET A 78 14.09 8.74 14.15
N ILE A 79 14.46 9.85 14.79
CA ILE A 79 14.21 10.07 16.21
C ILE A 79 12.69 10.08 16.48
N GLY A 80 12.25 9.24 17.43
CA GLY A 80 10.84 9.06 17.77
C GLY A 80 10.08 8.05 16.91
N SER A 81 10.77 7.37 15.98
CA SER A 81 10.17 6.32 15.17
C SER A 81 10.34 4.93 15.80
N SER A 82 9.48 4.02 15.36
CA SER A 82 9.54 2.60 15.71
C SER A 82 10.11 1.85 14.50
N ALA A 83 11.03 0.92 14.71
CA ALA A 83 11.74 0.23 13.64
C ALA A 83 11.82 -1.27 13.86
N VAL A 84 11.97 -2.00 12.76
CA VAL A 84 12.33 -3.42 12.72
C VAL A 84 13.66 -3.52 12.00
N VAL A 85 14.64 -4.17 12.61
CA VAL A 85 15.97 -4.37 12.04
C VAL A 85 16.28 -5.86 12.01
N GLY A 86 16.82 -6.32 10.90
CA GLY A 86 17.18 -7.71 10.69
C GLY A 86 18.60 -7.86 10.12
N TRP A 87 19.26 -8.94 10.50
CA TRP A 87 20.59 -9.29 10.01
C TRP A 87 20.82 -10.80 10.05
N LEU A 88 21.78 -11.26 9.25
CA LEU A 88 22.32 -12.62 9.34
C LEU A 88 23.66 -12.60 10.07
N PRO A 89 23.96 -13.60 10.92
CA PRO A 89 25.28 -13.74 11.51
C PRO A 89 26.35 -13.97 10.42
N PRO A 90 27.56 -13.41 10.58
CA PRO A 90 28.63 -13.54 9.57
C PRO A 90 29.15 -14.97 9.39
N ASN A 91 28.98 -15.83 10.40
CA ASN A 91 29.46 -17.22 10.37
C ASN A 91 28.39 -18.22 9.90
N GLY A 92 27.29 -17.73 9.33
CA GLY A 92 26.08 -18.52 9.11
C GLY A 92 25.34 -18.78 10.43
N GLY A 93 24.06 -19.15 10.31
CA GLY A 93 23.18 -19.39 11.45
C GLY A 93 21.80 -18.79 11.26
N GLN A 94 20.96 -18.89 12.29
CA GLN A 94 19.61 -18.34 12.25
C GLN A 94 19.67 -16.82 12.15
N GLY A 95 18.87 -16.26 11.24
CA GLY A 95 18.72 -14.83 11.12
C GLY A 95 18.11 -14.21 12.36
N HIS A 96 18.52 -12.98 12.67
CA HIS A 96 18.02 -12.22 13.81
C HIS A 96 17.18 -11.05 13.32
N THR A 97 16.04 -10.87 13.96
CA THR A 97 15.12 -9.76 13.73
C THR A 97 14.72 -9.20 15.09
N LYS A 98 14.75 -7.87 15.23
CA LYS A 98 14.38 -7.20 16.47
C LYS A 98 13.64 -5.90 16.18
N GLN A 99 12.69 -5.60 17.07
CA GLN A 99 12.05 -4.29 17.13
C GLN A 99 12.96 -3.34 17.91
N TYR A 100 13.03 -2.10 17.44
CA TYR A 100 13.74 -1.01 18.06
C TYR A 100 12.82 0.20 18.19
N PHE A 101 13.00 0.95 19.26
CA PHE A 101 12.52 2.31 19.34
C PHE A 101 13.71 3.26 19.17
N LEU A 102 13.62 4.17 18.20
CA LEU A 102 14.69 5.12 17.92
C LEU A 102 14.57 6.30 18.89
N GLY A 103 15.10 6.05 20.09
CA GLY A 103 15.04 6.83 21.33
C GLY A 103 15.08 8.34 21.18
N GLY A 104 13.90 8.95 21.03
CA GLY A 104 13.73 10.39 21.16
C GLY A 104 13.19 10.85 22.51
N GLN A 105 12.12 10.22 23.02
CA GLN A 105 11.45 10.48 24.32
C GLN A 105 10.12 9.72 24.54
N SER A 106 9.71 8.81 23.65
CA SER A 106 8.42 8.08 23.73
C SER A 106 8.62 6.55 23.70
N PRO A 107 7.65 5.70 24.03
CA PRO A 107 7.72 4.27 23.72
C PRO A 107 7.46 4.03 22.22
N GLY A 108 8.03 2.97 21.66
CA GLY A 108 7.64 2.47 20.33
C GLY A 108 6.27 1.79 20.38
N ASP A 109 5.46 2.01 19.35
CA ASP A 109 4.03 1.64 19.30
C ASP A 109 3.71 0.53 18.27
N LEU A 110 4.73 -0.03 17.61
CA LEU A 110 4.49 -1.13 16.68
C LEU A 110 4.09 -2.39 17.45
N VAL A 111 2.87 -2.86 17.20
CA VAL A 111 2.36 -4.13 17.69
C VAL A 111 2.69 -5.19 16.64
N ILE A 112 3.82 -5.88 16.83
CA ILE A 112 4.26 -6.95 15.94
C ILE A 112 3.55 -8.24 16.33
N VAL A 113 3.01 -8.95 15.34
CA VAL A 113 2.38 -10.27 15.55
C VAL A 113 3.46 -11.25 16.01
N ASN A 114 3.22 -11.94 17.13
CA ASN A 114 4.18 -12.86 17.72
C ASN A 114 4.58 -13.97 16.72
N GLY A 115 5.87 -14.26 16.61
CA GLY A 115 6.41 -15.24 15.67
C GLY A 115 6.40 -14.82 14.19
N SER A 116 5.93 -13.63 13.84
CA SER A 116 5.88 -13.17 12.44
C SER A 116 7.21 -12.65 11.89
N LEU A 117 8.15 -12.31 12.78
CA LEU A 117 9.46 -11.76 12.44
C LEU A 117 10.38 -12.85 11.90
N LYS A 118 10.73 -12.77 10.62
CA LYS A 118 11.66 -13.71 9.97
C LYS A 118 12.64 -12.93 9.10
N ILE A 119 13.87 -13.41 9.00
CA ILE A 119 14.83 -12.96 7.99
C ILE A 119 15.58 -14.15 7.41
N GLU A 120 15.72 -14.17 6.10
CA GLU A 120 16.46 -15.18 5.36
C GLU A 120 17.25 -14.55 4.21
N SER A 121 18.32 -15.20 3.77
CA SER A 121 19.04 -14.84 2.55
C SER A 121 18.78 -15.89 1.49
N VAL A 122 18.31 -15.45 0.34
CA VAL A 122 18.06 -16.29 -0.84
C VAL A 122 18.72 -15.61 -2.02
N SER A 123 19.62 -16.33 -2.70
CA SER A 123 20.33 -15.82 -3.88
C SER A 123 21.03 -14.47 -3.65
N SER A 124 21.79 -14.36 -2.55
CA SER A 124 22.54 -13.14 -2.17
C SER A 124 21.65 -11.91 -1.91
N ARG A 125 20.44 -12.15 -1.42
CA ARG A 125 19.48 -11.10 -1.07
C ARG A 125 18.77 -11.42 0.22
N LEU A 126 18.75 -10.46 1.13
CA LEU A 126 18.02 -10.56 2.38
C LEU A 126 16.54 -10.30 2.15
N TYR A 127 15.69 -11.11 2.78
CA TYR A 127 14.24 -10.92 2.86
C TYR A 127 13.85 -10.90 4.32
N MET A 128 13.43 -9.74 4.81
CA MET A 128 12.92 -9.55 6.16
C MET A 128 11.41 -9.39 6.11
N SER A 129 10.68 -10.31 6.76
CA SER A 129 9.22 -10.27 6.85
C SER A 129 8.74 -10.04 8.26
N PHE A 130 7.60 -9.38 8.40
CA PHE A 130 6.90 -9.21 9.67
C PHE A 130 5.44 -8.82 9.43
N GLN A 131 4.62 -8.98 10.47
CA GLN A 131 3.23 -8.52 10.46
C GLN A 131 2.99 -7.51 11.57
N LEU A 132 2.19 -6.49 11.27
CA LEU A 132 1.75 -5.46 12.21
C LEU A 132 0.24 -5.54 12.42
N THR A 133 -0.22 -5.42 13.66
CA THR A 133 -1.65 -5.27 13.99
C THR A 133 -1.96 -3.79 14.24
N VAL A 134 -2.45 -3.10 13.21
CA VAL A 134 -2.82 -1.69 13.21
C VAL A 134 -3.89 -1.39 12.16
N GLU A 135 -4.81 -0.46 12.44
CA GLU A 135 -5.84 -0.06 11.48
C GLU A 135 -5.22 0.47 10.17
N MET A 136 -4.27 1.39 10.27
CA MET A 136 -3.47 1.88 9.15
C MET A 136 -2.01 2.14 9.59
N PRO A 137 -1.00 1.59 8.90
CA PRO A 137 0.40 1.85 9.21
C PRO A 137 0.77 3.30 8.93
N ARG A 138 1.82 3.79 9.62
CA ARG A 138 2.36 5.13 9.38
C ARG A 138 2.88 5.23 7.95
N LYS A 139 2.56 6.34 7.26
CA LYS A 139 2.88 6.52 5.84
C LYS A 139 4.35 6.84 5.57
N ASN A 140 5.04 7.49 6.50
CA ASN A 140 6.47 7.79 6.34
C ASN A 140 7.28 6.57 6.76
N ILE A 141 7.92 5.95 5.79
CA ILE A 141 8.74 4.77 5.98
C ILE A 141 10.20 5.14 5.85
N LEU A 142 10.98 4.73 6.84
CA LEU A 142 12.42 4.90 6.89
C LEU A 142 13.07 3.61 6.46
N TYR A 143 14.18 3.69 5.72
CA TYR A 143 15.02 2.54 5.39
C TYR A 143 16.43 2.86 5.79
N ALA A 144 17.14 1.86 6.33
CA ALA A 144 18.50 2.02 6.79
C ALA A 144 19.34 0.79 6.43
N LYS A 145 20.57 1.05 6.00
CA LYS A 145 21.60 0.05 5.75
C LYS A 145 22.69 0.19 6.80
N GLY A 146 22.97 -0.90 7.51
CA GLY A 146 24.01 -0.94 8.52
C GLY A 146 25.43 -0.96 7.95
N PRO A 147 26.45 -0.73 8.78
CA PRO A 147 27.84 -0.91 8.41
C PRO A 147 28.17 -2.39 8.21
N ALA A 148 28.89 -2.71 7.14
CA ALA A 148 29.23 -4.09 6.80
C ALA A 148 30.09 -4.75 7.88
N GLY A 149 29.77 -6.01 8.23
CA GLY A 149 30.50 -6.80 9.21
C GLY A 149 30.25 -6.42 10.67
N PHE A 150 29.44 -5.40 10.96
CA PHE A 150 29.14 -4.97 12.33
C PHE A 150 27.67 -5.24 12.67
N PHE A 151 27.45 -6.33 13.40
CA PHE A 151 26.11 -6.79 13.77
C PHE A 151 25.81 -6.59 15.25
N PRO A 152 24.56 -6.29 15.62
CA PRO A 152 24.14 -6.24 17.02
C PRO A 152 24.33 -7.60 17.71
N SER A 153 24.93 -7.58 18.90
CA SER A 153 25.24 -8.79 19.67
C SER A 153 24.70 -8.74 21.11
N SER A 154 24.55 -9.92 21.71
CA SER A 154 24.14 -10.10 23.10
C SER A 154 25.10 -9.39 24.07
N PRO A 155 24.62 -8.85 25.22
CA PRO A 155 23.22 -8.87 25.68
C PRO A 155 22.39 -7.68 25.18
N GLY A 156 23.03 -6.60 24.73
CA GLY A 156 22.37 -5.32 24.51
C GLY A 156 21.80 -5.09 23.12
N PHE A 157 22.27 -5.84 22.10
CA PHE A 157 21.86 -5.72 20.71
C PHE A 157 21.79 -4.26 20.22
N ARG A 158 22.77 -3.44 20.61
CA ARG A 158 22.79 -2.03 20.25
C ARG A 158 23.09 -1.87 18.77
N LEU A 159 22.31 -1.03 18.09
CA LEU A 159 22.57 -0.65 16.71
C LEU A 159 23.75 0.32 16.65
N ARG A 160 24.63 0.12 15.67
CA ARG A 160 25.55 1.18 15.23
C ARG A 160 24.82 2.14 14.31
N GLU A 161 25.42 3.32 14.12
CA GLU A 161 24.96 4.25 13.10
C GLU A 161 24.94 3.56 11.73
N HIS A 162 23.86 3.78 10.99
CA HIS A 162 23.69 3.25 9.64
C HIS A 162 24.71 3.89 8.69
N GLN A 163 25.18 3.14 7.70
CA GLN A 163 26.03 3.68 6.64
C GLN A 163 25.23 4.65 5.74
N SER A 164 23.99 4.28 5.44
CA SER A 164 23.09 5.08 4.62
C SER A 164 21.66 4.91 5.12
N MET A 165 20.84 5.94 4.88
CA MET A 165 19.41 5.90 5.18
C MET A 165 18.62 6.73 4.17
N THR A 166 17.32 6.43 4.05
CA THR A 166 16.37 7.25 3.30
C THR A 166 14.99 7.22 3.94
N THR A 167 14.14 8.15 3.53
CA THR A 167 12.73 8.23 3.94
C THR A 167 11.85 8.29 2.69
N THR A 168 10.79 7.49 2.66
CA THR A 168 9.75 7.56 1.62
C THR A 168 8.38 7.68 2.24
N THR A 169 7.39 8.02 1.41
CA THR A 169 5.98 8.04 1.79
C THR A 169 5.22 6.99 1.00
N ILE A 170 4.44 6.15 1.69
CA ILE A 170 3.62 5.11 1.08
C ILE A 170 2.15 5.44 1.19
N ASN A 171 1.42 5.26 0.09
CA ASN A 171 -0.03 5.32 0.07
C ASN A 171 -0.62 3.91 0.13
N TYR A 172 -1.12 3.54 1.30
CA TYR A 172 -1.76 2.26 1.56
C TYR A 172 -3.17 2.11 0.94
N VAL A 173 -3.67 3.09 0.18
CA VAL A 173 -5.02 3.02 -0.43
C VAL A 173 -4.98 2.17 -1.70
N THR A 174 -5.71 1.06 -1.66
CA THR A 174 -5.58 -0.12 -2.53
C THR A 174 -6.59 -0.19 -3.69
N GLY A 175 -7.07 0.95 -4.23
CA GLY A 175 -8.06 0.94 -5.33
C GLY A 175 -7.66 0.06 -6.53
N LEU A 176 -6.36 -0.09 -6.78
CA LEU A 176 -5.80 -0.97 -7.81
C LEU A 176 -5.87 -2.47 -7.47
N ILE A 177 -5.84 -2.87 -6.19
CA ILE A 177 -5.91 -4.28 -5.78
C ILE A 177 -7.30 -4.86 -6.08
N GLY A 178 -8.37 -4.12 -5.84
CA GLY A 178 -9.72 -4.57 -6.18
C GLY A 178 -9.86 -4.92 -7.67
N ILE A 179 -9.20 -4.13 -8.52
CA ILE A 179 -9.17 -4.34 -9.98
C ILE A 179 -8.31 -5.56 -10.33
N ILE A 180 -7.11 -5.69 -9.76
CA ILE A 180 -6.19 -6.81 -10.01
C ILE A 180 -6.78 -8.14 -9.52
N CYS A 181 -7.34 -8.18 -8.30
CA CYS A 181 -8.05 -9.34 -7.78
C CYS A 181 -9.23 -9.73 -8.68
N GLY A 182 -10.02 -8.76 -9.14
CA GLY A 182 -11.14 -9.01 -10.05
C GLY A 182 -10.72 -9.63 -11.38
N LEU A 183 -9.59 -9.19 -11.94
CA LEU A 183 -9.01 -9.76 -13.17
C LEU A 183 -8.35 -11.13 -12.95
N PHE A 184 -7.75 -11.37 -11.78
CA PHE A 184 -7.06 -12.62 -11.47
C PHE A 184 -8.04 -13.77 -11.16
N LEU A 185 -9.17 -13.48 -10.52
CA LEU A 185 -10.23 -14.45 -10.22
C LEU A 185 -10.89 -15.04 -11.48
N GLU A 186 -10.84 -14.33 -12.61
CA GLU A 186 -11.35 -14.81 -13.90
C GLU A 186 -10.52 -15.98 -14.44
N ASN A 187 -9.19 -15.92 -14.32
CA ASN A 187 -8.31 -16.96 -14.86
C ASN A 187 -8.46 -18.33 -14.15
N GLN A 188 -9.13 -18.35 -12.99
CA GLN A 188 -9.45 -19.57 -12.25
C GLN A 188 -10.92 -20.00 -12.35
N THR A 189 -11.82 -19.17 -12.89
CA THR A 189 -13.26 -19.47 -12.89
C THR A 189 -13.82 -19.49 -14.31
N ASN A 190 -14.20 -20.68 -14.80
CA ASN A 190 -15.00 -20.86 -16.03
C ASN A 190 -16.46 -20.39 -15.83
N ALA A 191 -16.66 -19.21 -15.23
CA ALA A 191 -17.94 -18.70 -14.81
C ALA A 191 -18.53 -17.77 -15.88
N ASN A 192 -19.34 -18.33 -16.79
CA ASN A 192 -19.98 -17.59 -17.89
C ASN A 192 -20.95 -16.48 -17.41
N ASN A 193 -21.39 -16.54 -16.15
CA ASN A 193 -22.36 -15.63 -15.55
C ASN A 193 -21.76 -14.37 -14.88
N VAL A 194 -20.43 -14.22 -14.85
CA VAL A 194 -19.76 -13.04 -14.23
C VAL A 194 -19.41 -11.96 -15.28
N SER A 195 -19.53 -12.30 -16.56
CA SER A 195 -19.15 -11.45 -17.70
C SER A 195 -19.78 -10.04 -17.67
N THR A 196 -21.07 -9.93 -17.30
CA THR A 196 -21.75 -8.64 -17.19
C THR A 196 -21.24 -7.78 -16.03
N HIS A 197 -21.02 -8.36 -14.85
CA HIS A 197 -20.46 -7.65 -13.69
C HIS A 197 -19.06 -7.11 -13.99
N LYS A 198 -18.25 -7.94 -14.66
CA LYS A 198 -16.92 -7.56 -15.14
C LYS A 198 -16.99 -6.44 -16.15
N ALA A 199 -17.82 -6.56 -17.19
CA ALA A 199 -17.95 -5.53 -18.22
C ALA A 199 -18.36 -4.18 -17.60
N LEU A 200 -19.36 -4.18 -16.70
CA LEU A 200 -19.77 -3.00 -15.96
C LEU A 200 -18.64 -2.43 -15.09
N GLY A 201 -17.90 -3.30 -14.39
CA GLY A 201 -16.74 -2.91 -13.58
C GLY A 201 -15.63 -2.23 -14.40
N ILE A 202 -15.28 -2.78 -15.57
CA ILE A 202 -14.31 -2.18 -16.48
C ILE A 202 -14.82 -0.84 -17.02
N THR A 203 -16.09 -0.75 -17.42
CA THR A 203 -16.68 0.51 -17.87
C THR A 203 -16.62 1.59 -16.79
N ILE A 204 -16.96 1.25 -15.54
CA ILE A 204 -16.87 2.16 -14.38
C ILE A 204 -15.42 2.62 -14.18
N LEU A 205 -14.46 1.71 -14.26
CA LEU A 205 -13.04 2.04 -14.10
C LEU A 205 -12.57 3.03 -15.17
N VAL A 206 -12.89 2.77 -16.44
CA VAL A 206 -12.55 3.67 -17.56
C VAL A 206 -13.20 5.04 -17.39
N MET A 207 -14.49 5.09 -17.04
CA MET A 207 -15.18 6.35 -16.75
C MET A 207 -14.53 7.11 -15.59
N GLY A 208 -14.14 6.42 -14.51
CA GLY A 208 -13.46 7.02 -13.37
C GLY A 208 -12.09 7.59 -13.73
N PHE A 209 -11.30 6.88 -14.53
CA PHE A 209 -10.02 7.38 -15.01
C PHE A 209 -10.19 8.64 -15.88
N LEU A 210 -11.14 8.63 -16.82
CA LEU A 210 -11.45 9.80 -17.63
C LEU A 210 -11.93 11.00 -16.79
N GLN A 211 -12.66 10.76 -15.70
CA GLN A 211 -13.07 11.80 -14.76
C GLN A 211 -11.90 12.44 -14.02
N VAL A 212 -10.91 11.65 -13.62
CA VAL A 212 -9.67 12.16 -13.00
C VAL A 212 -8.85 12.95 -14.02
N LEU A 213 -8.69 12.44 -15.25
CA LEU A 213 -8.03 13.18 -16.33
C LEU A 213 -8.74 14.50 -16.65
N ALA A 214 -10.07 14.52 -16.61
CA ALA A 214 -10.85 15.73 -16.82
C ALA A 214 -10.51 16.83 -15.79
N LEU A 215 -10.15 16.49 -14.54
CA LEU A 215 -9.71 17.49 -13.56
C LEU A 215 -8.44 18.24 -13.98
N PHE A 216 -7.53 17.59 -14.70
CA PHE A 216 -6.33 18.24 -15.25
C PHE A 216 -6.65 19.11 -16.47
N ALA A 217 -7.69 18.74 -17.23
CA ALA A 217 -8.20 19.53 -18.36
C ALA A 217 -9.24 20.59 -17.94
N ARG A 218 -9.28 20.96 -16.65
CA ARG A 218 -10.27 21.88 -16.09
C ARG A 218 -10.06 23.30 -16.65
N PRO A 219 -11.01 23.86 -17.43
CA PRO A 219 -10.87 25.21 -17.97
C PRO A 219 -11.02 26.30 -16.90
N ASP A 220 -10.48 27.49 -17.19
CA ASP A 220 -10.65 28.69 -16.36
C ASP A 220 -12.12 29.08 -16.17
N LYS A 221 -12.42 29.78 -15.07
CA LYS A 221 -13.80 30.14 -14.69
C LYS A 221 -14.53 30.97 -15.74
N GLU A 222 -13.81 31.88 -16.41
CA GLU A 222 -14.36 32.78 -17.43
C GLU A 222 -14.48 32.13 -18.82
N SER A 223 -13.98 30.91 -19.00
CA SER A 223 -14.00 30.23 -20.29
C SER A 223 -15.39 29.68 -20.61
N LYS A 224 -15.86 29.88 -21.84
CA LYS A 224 -17.07 29.21 -22.37
C LYS A 224 -17.01 27.67 -22.25
N TYR A 225 -15.80 27.10 -22.28
CA TYR A 225 -15.59 25.65 -22.18
C TYR A 225 -15.81 25.11 -20.75
N ARG A 226 -15.75 25.97 -19.73
CA ARG A 226 -16.03 25.63 -18.33
C ARG A 226 -17.43 25.03 -18.16
N LYS A 227 -18.42 25.55 -18.90
CA LYS A 227 -19.80 25.06 -18.88
C LYS A 227 -19.90 23.62 -19.35
N TYR A 228 -19.28 23.29 -20.48
CA TYR A 228 -19.26 21.93 -21.03
C TYR A 228 -18.51 20.95 -20.12
N TRP A 229 -17.38 21.40 -19.57
CA TRP A 229 -16.63 20.62 -18.59
C TRP A 229 -17.47 20.31 -17.33
N ASN A 230 -18.16 21.31 -16.77
CA ASN A 230 -19.01 21.12 -15.59
C ASN A 230 -20.16 20.15 -15.90
N TRP A 231 -20.77 20.28 -17.08
CA TRP A 231 -21.82 19.37 -17.52
C TRP A 231 -21.30 17.93 -17.64
N TYR A 232 -20.16 17.73 -18.32
CA TYR A 232 -19.54 16.42 -18.45
C TYR A 232 -19.19 15.83 -17.08
N HIS A 233 -18.42 16.56 -16.28
CA HIS A 233 -17.89 16.09 -15.01
C HIS A 233 -19.01 15.72 -14.04
N HIS A 234 -20.04 16.55 -13.91
CA HIS A 234 -21.16 16.26 -13.02
C HIS A 234 -22.05 15.12 -13.52
N ASN A 235 -22.46 15.14 -14.81
CA ASN A 235 -23.40 14.14 -15.30
C ASN A 235 -22.77 12.75 -15.43
N ILE A 236 -21.55 12.67 -15.98
CA ILE A 236 -20.82 11.40 -16.04
C ILE A 236 -20.50 10.89 -14.63
N GLY A 237 -20.20 11.80 -13.69
CA GLY A 237 -19.95 11.44 -12.30
C GLY A 237 -21.18 10.81 -11.64
N ARG A 238 -22.36 11.38 -11.85
CA ARG A 238 -23.63 10.83 -11.35
C ARG A 238 -23.97 9.48 -11.97
N VAL A 239 -23.81 9.34 -13.28
CA VAL A 239 -24.01 8.06 -13.98
C VAL A 239 -23.06 6.99 -13.43
N MET A 240 -21.79 7.33 -13.23
CA MET A 240 -20.79 6.43 -12.67
C MET A 240 -21.15 5.97 -11.24
N ILE A 241 -21.66 6.87 -10.39
CA ILE A 241 -22.12 6.52 -9.04
C ILE A 241 -23.26 5.48 -9.10
N ILE A 242 -24.26 5.72 -9.95
CA ILE A 242 -25.41 4.80 -10.12
C ILE A 242 -24.92 3.43 -10.61
N LEU A 243 -24.07 3.41 -11.63
CA LEU A 243 -23.53 2.16 -12.17
C LEU A 243 -22.69 1.41 -11.13
N THR A 244 -21.91 2.12 -10.31
CA THR A 244 -21.12 1.53 -9.23
C THR A 244 -22.01 0.87 -8.18
N ILE A 245 -23.07 1.55 -7.74
CA ILE A 245 -24.04 1.01 -6.78
C ILE A 245 -24.69 -0.26 -7.34
N SER A 246 -25.22 -0.20 -8.56
CA SER A 246 -25.86 -1.34 -9.22
C SER A 246 -24.89 -2.50 -9.41
N ASN A 247 -23.65 -2.22 -9.82
CA ASN A 247 -22.65 -3.26 -10.06
C ASN A 247 -22.23 -3.97 -8.77
N ILE A 248 -22.18 -3.27 -7.63
CA ILE A 248 -21.89 -3.86 -6.33
C ILE A 248 -23.03 -4.78 -5.87
N PHE A 249 -24.29 -4.34 -5.95
CA PHE A 249 -25.43 -5.21 -5.64
C PHE A 249 -25.47 -6.45 -6.54
N TYR A 250 -25.19 -6.27 -7.84
CA TYR A 250 -25.10 -7.37 -8.77
C TYR A 250 -23.96 -8.34 -8.43
N GLY A 251 -22.80 -7.83 -8.02
CA GLY A 251 -21.68 -8.63 -7.52
C GLY A 251 -22.01 -9.42 -6.24
N ILE A 252 -22.71 -8.81 -5.28
CA ILE A 252 -23.18 -9.48 -4.06
C ILE A 252 -24.14 -10.62 -4.41
N HIS A 253 -25.05 -10.40 -5.36
CA HIS A 253 -25.97 -11.42 -5.86
C HIS A 253 -25.22 -12.59 -6.53
N LEU A 254 -24.28 -12.28 -7.42
CA LEU A 254 -23.44 -13.30 -8.08
C LEU A 254 -22.62 -14.12 -7.09
N GLY A 255 -22.06 -13.46 -6.07
CA GLY A 255 -21.27 -14.09 -5.01
C GLY A 255 -22.10 -14.89 -4.00
N LYS A 256 -23.44 -14.93 -4.14
CA LYS A 256 -24.37 -15.57 -3.19
C LYS A 256 -24.11 -15.19 -1.72
N ALA A 257 -23.63 -13.97 -1.48
CA ALA A 257 -23.17 -13.55 -0.16
C ALA A 257 -24.32 -13.37 0.87
N GLY A 258 -25.57 -13.42 0.41
CA GLY A 258 -26.77 -13.43 1.26
C GLY A 258 -27.34 -12.03 1.55
N THR A 259 -28.53 -12.02 2.13
CA THR A 259 -29.33 -10.80 2.33
C THR A 259 -28.68 -9.79 3.27
N SER A 260 -27.85 -10.25 4.22
CA SER A 260 -27.13 -9.40 5.17
C SER A 260 -26.21 -8.39 4.48
N TRP A 261 -25.47 -8.82 3.45
CA TRP A 261 -24.59 -7.93 2.68
C TRP A 261 -25.37 -6.88 1.88
N ASN A 262 -26.53 -7.25 1.32
CA ASN A 262 -27.41 -6.31 0.63
C ASN A 262 -27.94 -5.24 1.59
N VAL A 263 -28.40 -5.64 2.79
CA VAL A 263 -28.88 -4.71 3.81
C VAL A 263 -27.75 -3.82 4.31
N GLY A 264 -26.59 -4.40 4.62
CA GLY A 264 -25.42 -3.65 5.09
C GLY A 264 -24.97 -2.60 4.07
N TYR A 265 -24.78 -2.99 2.82
CA TYR A 265 -24.38 -2.05 1.78
C TYR A 265 -25.46 -1.00 1.47
N GLY A 266 -26.73 -1.40 1.42
CA GLY A 266 -27.85 -0.48 1.23
C GLY A 266 -27.95 0.57 2.34
N SER A 267 -27.71 0.17 3.60
CA SER A 267 -27.68 1.10 4.74
C SER A 267 -26.56 2.15 4.60
N ALA A 268 -25.37 1.72 4.17
CA ALA A 268 -24.23 2.62 3.95
C ALA A 268 -24.52 3.66 2.85
N ILE A 269 -25.14 3.24 1.74
CA ILE A 269 -25.57 4.17 0.69
C ILE A 269 -26.59 5.17 1.24
N GLY A 270 -27.55 4.72 2.04
CA GLY A 270 -28.55 5.59 2.67
C GLY A 270 -27.91 6.69 3.53
N VAL A 271 -26.92 6.33 4.36
CA VAL A 271 -26.16 7.30 5.17
C VAL A 271 -25.42 8.30 4.30
N LEU A 272 -24.74 7.84 3.24
CA LEU A 272 -24.02 8.71 2.31
C LEU A 272 -24.95 9.66 1.55
N ALA A 273 -26.13 9.18 1.14
CA ALA A 273 -27.14 9.99 0.48
C ALA A 273 -27.68 11.09 1.41
N LEU A 274 -27.99 10.75 2.67
CA LEU A 274 -28.42 11.71 3.68
C LEU A 274 -27.33 12.77 3.94
N ALA A 275 -26.07 12.35 4.05
CA ALA A 275 -24.94 13.26 4.22
C ALA A 275 -24.80 14.21 3.00
N ALA A 276 -24.92 13.68 1.78
CA ALA A 276 -24.86 14.48 0.56
C ALA A 276 -25.99 15.52 0.50
N ILE A 277 -27.22 15.11 0.83
CA ILE A 277 -28.38 16.02 0.91
C ILE A 277 -28.12 17.11 1.96
N GLY A 278 -27.63 16.75 3.15
CA GLY A 278 -27.28 17.71 4.20
C GLY A 278 -26.22 18.72 3.76
N LEU A 279 -25.21 18.29 3.01
CA LEU A 279 -24.18 19.18 2.45
C LEU A 279 -24.75 20.12 1.39
N GLU A 280 -25.66 19.64 0.53
CA GLU A 280 -26.32 20.44 -0.50
C GLU A 280 -27.22 21.51 0.12
N VAL A 281 -28.04 21.14 1.12
CA VAL A 281 -28.88 22.07 1.88
C VAL A 281 -28.02 23.14 2.55
N ARG A 282 -26.91 22.75 3.18
CA ARG A 282 -25.97 23.71 3.79
C ARG A 282 -25.36 24.67 2.77
N ASN A 283 -25.01 24.17 1.58
CA ASN A 283 -24.46 24.99 0.50
C ASN A 283 -25.51 25.99 -0.03
N PHE A 284 -26.75 25.54 -0.20
CA PHE A 284 -27.89 26.39 -0.58
C PHE A 284 -28.17 27.50 0.45
N LEU A 285 -28.17 27.15 1.74
CA LEU A 285 -28.37 28.12 2.83
C LEU A 285 -27.22 29.14 2.95
N LYS A 286 -25.98 28.76 2.61
CA LYS A 286 -24.85 29.70 2.58
C LYS A 286 -24.95 30.68 1.42
N ASN A 287 -25.34 30.19 0.25
CA ASN A 287 -25.46 31.03 -0.94
C ASN A 287 -26.62 32.03 -0.84
N THR A 288 -27.70 31.68 -0.13
CA THR A 288 -28.83 32.60 0.14
C THR A 288 -28.44 33.71 1.13
N LYS A 289 -27.67 33.41 2.17
CA LYS A 289 -27.19 34.42 3.13
C LYS A 289 -26.22 35.47 2.56
N CYS A 290 -25.58 35.20 1.41
CA CYS A 290 -24.75 36.20 0.73
C CYS A 290 -25.56 37.21 -0.11
N PHE A 291 -26.86 36.96 -0.32
CA PHE A 291 -27.76 37.89 -1.03
C PHE A 291 -28.48 38.86 -0.10
N ASP A 292 -28.45 38.62 1.21
CA ASP A 292 -29.00 39.53 2.21
C ASP A 292 -27.86 40.37 2.82
N PHE A 293 -27.51 41.50 2.19
CA PHE A 293 -26.93 42.64 2.91
C PHE A 293 -28.02 43.71 3.10
N PRO A 294 -28.15 44.27 4.32
CA PRO A 294 -29.27 45.12 4.72
C PRO A 294 -29.23 46.49 4.02
N ALA A 295 -30.44 47.08 3.91
CA ALA A 295 -30.72 48.42 3.40
C ALA A 295 -29.98 49.54 4.14
#